data_AF-A0A6A4FYB0-F1
#
_entry.id   AF-A0A6A4FYB0-F1
#
_cell.length_a   1.000
_cell.length_b   1.000
_cell.length_c   1.000
_cell.angle_alpha   90.00
_cell.angle_beta   90.00
_cell.angle_gamma   90.00
#
_symmetry.space_group_name_H-M   'P 1'
#
loop_
_entity.id
_entity.type
_entity.pdbx_description
1 polymer ?
#
loop_
_entity_poly.entity_id
_entity_poly.type
_entity_poly.pdbx_seq_one_letter_code
_entity_poly.pdbx_strand_id
1 'polypeptide(L)'
;MAQLKQQINELQQRAIAPKRDDEDKESNTNVLHNVVRRQQNAFVDVQAAMTGYAASTIQSGSPIQRTLVLPRRVDSTEHAALDEDVEAARRSQLLESETVAPEPAQCNFESAHSIKQVFDLVVYYLSNSEISISEKVGHLTVREDDDNGEAGIMQHYLSSLTGKGLRMESNTVIFHEYHEAGPDNPQGAYGLIVSEFVDEDERHPYRSQERVRKDVNAVRSYTRRPGRFGDGNPKEEKVVVLTQWSHSRLRRPSFPVRKDGC
;
A
#
# COMPACT_ATOMS: atom_id res chain seq x y z
N MET A 1 -57.91 -33.53 -30.82
CA MET A 1 -58.02 -33.11 -29.40
C MET A 1 -57.14 -33.94 -28.45
N ALA A 2 -57.05 -35.27 -28.59
CA ALA A 2 -56.22 -36.11 -27.70
C ALA A 2 -54.70 -35.90 -27.86
N GLN A 3 -54.19 -35.82 -29.10
CA GLN A 3 -52.77 -35.60 -29.39
C GLN A 3 -52.24 -34.27 -28.85
N LEU A 4 -53.03 -33.19 -28.96
CA LEU A 4 -52.62 -31.88 -28.49
C LEU A 4 -52.51 -31.84 -26.95
N LYS A 5 -53.41 -32.55 -26.24
CA LYS A 5 -53.32 -32.69 -24.78
C LYS A 5 -52.08 -33.47 -24.36
N GLN A 6 -51.71 -34.49 -25.13
CA GLN A 6 -50.50 -35.28 -24.86
C GLN A 6 -49.22 -34.45 -25.05
N GLN A 7 -49.15 -33.64 -26.11
CA GLN A 7 -48.03 -32.73 -26.34
C GLN A 7 -47.92 -31.65 -25.27
N ILE A 8 -49.05 -31.11 -24.80
CA ILE A 8 -49.06 -30.14 -23.70
C ILE A 8 -48.56 -30.80 -22.40
N ASN A 9 -48.98 -32.03 -22.10
CA ASN A 9 -48.51 -32.75 -20.92
C ASN A 9 -47.01 -33.09 -20.97
N GLU A 10 -46.49 -33.48 -22.13
CA GLU A 10 -45.06 -33.71 -22.32
C GLU A 10 -44.24 -32.43 -22.15
N LEU A 11 -44.72 -31.31 -22.69
CA LEU A 11 -44.08 -30.00 -22.50
C LEU A 11 -44.13 -29.54 -21.04
N GLN A 12 -45.24 -29.79 -20.34
CA GLN A 12 -45.36 -29.49 -18.91
C GLN A 12 -44.42 -30.36 -18.07
N GLN A 13 -44.32 -31.67 -18.33
CA GLN A 13 -43.39 -32.55 -17.62
C GLN A 13 -41.92 -32.17 -17.88
N ARG A 14 -41.58 -31.75 -19.12
CA ARG A 14 -40.23 -31.31 -19.47
C ARG A 14 -39.86 -29.96 -18.86
N ALA A 15 -40.84 -29.10 -18.58
CA ALA A 15 -40.65 -27.83 -17.88
C ALA A 15 -40.55 -27.98 -16.36
N ILE A 16 -41.13 -29.06 -15.80
CA ILE A 16 -41.12 -29.37 -14.36
C ILE A 16 -39.90 -30.24 -13.97
N ALA A 17 -39.25 -30.90 -14.93
CA ALA A 17 -38.01 -31.63 -14.67
C ALA A 17 -36.94 -30.67 -14.12
N PRO A 18 -36.29 -30.98 -12.98
CA PRO A 18 -35.22 -30.15 -12.46
C PRO A 18 -34.13 -30.06 -13.51
N LYS A 19 -33.81 -28.83 -13.92
CA LYS A 19 -32.72 -28.58 -14.88
C LYS A 19 -31.43 -29.05 -14.22
N ARG A 20 -30.67 -29.92 -14.89
CA ARG A 20 -29.28 -30.23 -14.53
C ARG A 20 -28.41 -28.98 -14.36
N ASP A 21 -28.86 -27.85 -14.91
CA ASP A 21 -28.24 -26.53 -14.81
C ASP A 21 -28.12 -25.97 -13.37
N ASP A 22 -28.88 -26.47 -12.37
CA ASP A 22 -28.83 -25.91 -11.02
C ASP A 22 -27.56 -26.34 -10.25
N GLU A 23 -27.10 -27.59 -10.43
CA GLU A 23 -25.80 -28.05 -9.90
C GLU A 23 -24.63 -27.33 -10.60
N ASP A 24 -24.72 -27.12 -11.92
CA ASP A 24 -23.71 -26.40 -12.69
C ASP A 24 -23.65 -24.91 -12.33
N LYS A 25 -24.81 -24.27 -12.06
CA LYS A 25 -24.85 -22.88 -11.57
C LYS A 25 -24.31 -22.76 -10.16
N GLU A 26 -24.65 -23.69 -9.27
CA GLU A 26 -24.14 -23.70 -7.89
C GLU A 26 -22.63 -23.94 -7.87
N SER A 27 -22.14 -24.87 -8.69
CA SER A 27 -20.71 -25.11 -8.91
C SER A 27 -20.00 -23.87 -9.47
N ASN A 28 -20.54 -23.23 -10.51
CA ASN A 28 -19.96 -22.01 -11.09
C ASN A 28 -19.97 -20.84 -10.11
N THR A 29 -21.05 -20.69 -9.33
CA THR A 29 -21.16 -19.66 -8.29
C THR A 29 -20.12 -19.90 -7.20
N ASN A 30 -19.92 -21.15 -6.79
CA ASN A 30 -18.90 -21.52 -5.81
C ASN A 30 -17.48 -21.29 -6.35
N VAL A 31 -17.22 -21.57 -7.62
CA VAL A 31 -15.93 -21.27 -8.27
C VAL A 31 -15.68 -19.77 -8.29
N LEU A 32 -16.64 -18.97 -8.77
CA LEU A 32 -16.54 -17.51 -8.77
C LEU A 32 -16.33 -16.96 -7.36
N HIS A 33 -17.13 -17.39 -6.40
CA HIS A 33 -17.04 -16.97 -5.01
C HIS A 33 -15.65 -17.29 -4.42
N ASN A 34 -15.11 -18.48 -4.70
CA ASN A 34 -13.78 -18.87 -4.24
C ASN A 34 -12.67 -18.05 -4.89
N VAL A 35 -12.77 -17.76 -6.18
CA VAL A 35 -11.81 -16.91 -6.89
C VAL A 35 -11.84 -15.49 -6.34
N VAL A 36 -13.03 -14.90 -6.20
CA VAL A 36 -13.22 -13.55 -5.63
C VAL A 36 -12.69 -13.49 -4.21
N ARG A 37 -13.05 -14.45 -3.34
CA ARG A 37 -12.57 -14.50 -1.95
C ARG A 37 -11.06 -14.55 -1.87
N ARG A 38 -10.41 -15.35 -2.73
CA ARG A 38 -8.94 -15.45 -2.77
C ARG A 38 -8.29 -14.14 -3.22
N GLN A 39 -8.83 -13.51 -4.26
CA GLN A 39 -8.32 -12.23 -4.75
C GLN A 39 -8.48 -11.13 -3.67
N GLN A 40 -9.63 -11.10 -2.99
CA GLN A 40 -9.88 -10.18 -1.88
C GLN A 40 -8.91 -10.41 -0.72
N ASN A 41 -8.66 -11.66 -0.34
CA ASN A 41 -7.70 -11.97 0.73
C ASN A 41 -6.29 -11.46 0.39
N ALA A 42 -5.79 -11.74 -0.82
CA ALA A 42 -4.48 -11.25 -1.24
C ALA A 42 -4.41 -9.71 -1.25
N PHE A 43 -5.49 -9.03 -1.66
CA PHE A 43 -5.57 -7.58 -1.59
C PHE A 43 -5.59 -7.06 -0.15
N VAL A 44 -6.27 -7.73 0.77
CA VAL A 44 -6.28 -7.38 2.20
C VAL A 44 -4.89 -7.51 2.81
N ASP A 45 -4.14 -8.57 2.47
CA ASP A 45 -2.76 -8.74 2.92
C ASP A 45 -1.87 -7.59 2.42
N VAL A 46 -2.03 -7.20 1.15
CA VAL A 46 -1.31 -6.05 0.56
C VAL A 46 -1.72 -4.74 1.24
N GLN A 47 -3.01 -4.52 1.46
CA GLN A 47 -3.53 -3.35 2.18
C GLN A 47 -2.95 -3.27 3.61
N ALA A 48 -2.84 -4.39 4.31
CA ALA A 48 -2.21 -4.44 5.63
C ALA A 48 -0.72 -4.09 5.56
N ALA A 49 0.02 -4.71 4.64
CA ALA A 49 1.45 -4.42 4.41
C ALA A 49 1.70 -2.95 4.04
N MET A 50 0.81 -2.36 3.24
CA MET A 50 0.89 -0.98 2.75
C MET A 50 0.28 0.05 3.71
N THR A 51 -0.34 -0.36 4.83
CA THR A 51 -0.93 0.57 5.80
C THR A 51 0.12 1.53 6.38
N GLY A 52 1.36 1.05 6.59
CA GLY A 52 2.47 1.90 7.01
C GLY A 52 2.82 2.99 5.99
N TYR A 53 2.73 2.69 4.69
CA TYR A 53 2.89 3.68 3.63
C TYR A 53 1.80 4.76 3.71
N ALA A 54 0.53 4.38 3.81
CA ALA A 54 -0.57 5.35 3.87
C ALA A 54 -0.43 6.36 5.03
N ALA A 55 -0.06 5.86 6.22
CA ALA A 55 0.25 6.72 7.37
C ALA A 55 1.50 7.59 7.11
N SER A 56 2.53 7.02 6.48
CA SER A 56 3.78 7.74 6.19
C SER A 56 3.67 8.78 5.07
N THR A 57 2.69 8.72 4.18
CA THR A 57 2.59 9.67 3.06
C THR A 57 2.00 11.01 3.49
N ILE A 58 1.05 11.01 4.43
CA ILE A 58 0.23 12.20 4.73
C ILE A 58 0.04 12.51 6.23
N GLN A 59 0.28 11.56 7.15
CA GLN A 59 0.09 11.81 8.59
C GLN A 59 1.33 12.50 9.22
N SER A 60 1.11 13.51 10.06
CA SER A 60 2.12 14.04 10.99
C SER A 60 2.06 13.27 12.32
N GLY A 61 3.20 12.78 12.83
CA GLY A 61 3.29 12.14 14.15
C GLY A 61 2.83 10.69 14.22
N SER A 62 2.93 9.92 13.14
CA SER A 62 2.58 8.48 13.16
C SER A 62 3.44 7.75 14.20
N PRO A 63 2.89 6.75 14.94
CA PRO A 63 3.68 5.96 15.91
C PRO A 63 4.85 5.17 15.30
N ILE A 64 4.89 5.03 13.96
CA ILE A 64 6.03 4.46 13.22
C ILE A 64 7.18 5.49 13.05
N GLN A 65 6.91 6.79 13.23
CA GLN A 65 7.93 7.84 13.19
C GLN A 65 8.73 7.86 14.49
N ARG A 66 9.69 6.94 14.60
CA ARG A 66 10.79 7.05 15.57
C ARG A 66 11.90 7.89 14.95
N THR A 67 12.02 9.13 15.38
CA THR A 67 13.16 9.99 15.03
C THR A 67 14.44 9.36 15.55
N LEU A 68 15.36 9.02 14.66
CA LEU A 68 16.71 8.58 15.04
C LEU A 68 17.56 9.83 15.30
N VAL A 69 17.77 10.15 16.57
CA VAL A 69 18.73 11.20 16.96
C VAL A 69 20.12 10.57 16.96
N LEU A 70 20.95 10.95 15.98
CA LEU A 70 22.37 10.61 16.00
C LEU A 70 23.08 11.66 16.87
N PRO A 71 23.54 11.32 18.09
CA PRO A 71 24.23 12.27 18.93
C PRO A 71 25.54 12.69 18.27
N ARG A 72 25.76 13.99 18.14
CA ARG A 72 27.10 14.52 17.84
C ARG A 72 27.98 14.16 19.02
N ARG A 73 29.13 13.53 18.75
CA ARG A 73 30.08 13.07 19.78
C ARG A 73 30.54 14.28 20.61
N VAL A 74 29.90 14.49 21.74
CA VAL A 74 30.32 15.41 22.80
C VAL A 74 30.28 14.60 24.08
N ASP A 75 31.39 14.67 24.81
CA ASP A 75 31.61 13.87 26.00
C ASP A 75 30.49 14.03 27.03
N SER A 76 30.24 12.91 27.71
CA SER A 76 29.18 12.65 28.67
C SER A 76 28.96 13.76 29.67
N THR A 77 27.70 14.04 30.04
CA THR A 77 27.06 13.65 31.32
C THR A 77 25.80 14.51 31.49
N GLU A 78 24.72 13.88 31.96
CA GLU A 78 23.41 14.48 32.31
C GLU A 78 22.50 14.80 31.12
N HIS A 79 21.25 14.33 31.20
CA HIS A 79 20.01 14.74 30.48
C HIS A 79 19.16 13.53 30.06
N ALA A 80 18.72 12.71 31.02
CA ALA A 80 17.72 11.66 30.78
C ALA A 80 16.30 12.03 31.23
N ALA A 81 16.07 13.26 31.71
CA ALA A 81 14.80 13.68 32.30
C ALA A 81 14.18 14.95 31.67
N LEU A 82 14.81 15.53 30.64
CA LEU A 82 14.28 16.68 29.90
C LEU A 82 13.81 16.31 28.48
N ASP A 83 14.13 15.11 28.00
CA ASP A 83 13.82 14.68 26.63
C ASP A 83 12.33 14.36 26.43
N GLU A 84 11.63 13.88 27.46
CA GLU A 84 10.22 13.48 27.31
C GLU A 84 9.29 14.68 27.18
N ASP A 85 9.56 15.75 27.93
CA ASP A 85 8.82 17.02 27.85
C ASP A 85 9.20 17.82 26.59
N VAL A 86 10.45 17.75 26.14
CA VAL A 86 10.89 18.36 24.87
C VAL A 86 10.33 17.60 23.67
N GLU A 87 10.28 16.27 23.70
CA GLU A 87 9.62 15.47 22.66
C GLU A 87 8.09 15.63 22.68
N ALA A 88 7.47 15.74 23.86
CA ALA A 88 6.05 16.08 23.96
C ALA A 88 5.76 17.50 23.44
N ALA A 89 6.64 18.47 23.73
CA ALA A 89 6.53 19.83 23.19
C ALA A 89 6.82 19.91 21.68
N ARG A 90 7.70 19.03 21.14
CA ARG A 90 7.98 18.89 19.71
C ARG A 90 6.87 18.16 18.96
N ARG A 91 6.20 17.18 19.57
CA ARG A 91 4.95 16.61 19.04
C ARG A 91 3.84 17.64 18.87
N SER A 92 3.90 18.76 19.60
CA SER A 92 2.92 19.85 19.57
C SER A 92 3.27 20.99 18.58
N GLN A 93 4.45 20.97 17.96
CA GLN A 93 4.87 21.95 16.95
C GLN A 93 5.34 21.18 15.71
N LEU A 94 4.71 21.36 14.54
CA LEU A 94 5.21 20.80 13.28
C LEU A 94 6.55 21.45 12.92
N LEU A 95 7.59 20.95 13.57
CA LEU A 95 8.98 21.21 13.24
C LEU A 95 9.36 20.26 12.11
N GLU A 96 10.37 20.69 11.36
CA GLU A 96 11.01 19.82 10.40
C GLU A 96 11.44 18.53 11.10
N SER A 97 10.97 17.40 10.58
CA SER A 97 11.28 16.09 11.14
C SER A 97 11.66 15.14 10.03
N GLU A 98 12.64 14.30 10.33
CA GLU A 98 13.17 13.31 9.43
C GLU A 98 13.04 11.94 10.09
N THR A 99 12.57 10.96 9.34
CA THR A 99 12.37 9.60 9.82
C THR A 99 12.98 8.63 8.83
N VAL A 100 13.94 7.84 9.31
CA VAL A 100 14.52 6.70 8.60
C VAL A 100 14.13 5.44 9.37
N ALA A 101 13.56 4.45 8.68
CA ALA A 101 13.36 3.15 9.31
C ALA A 101 14.74 2.48 9.54
N PRO A 102 15.08 2.06 10.77
CA PRO A 102 16.42 1.52 11.08
C PRO A 102 16.71 0.20 10.36
N GLU A 103 15.68 -0.57 10.05
CA GLU A 103 15.75 -1.85 9.32
C GLU A 103 14.64 -1.88 8.26
N PRO A 104 14.82 -2.61 7.15
CA PRO A 104 13.77 -2.77 6.17
C PRO A 104 12.57 -3.53 6.76
N ALA A 105 11.38 -3.01 6.51
CA ALA A 105 10.15 -3.71 6.81
C ALA A 105 9.99 -4.92 5.88
N GLN A 106 9.65 -6.09 6.43
CA GLN A 106 9.39 -7.31 5.65
C GLN A 106 7.96 -7.78 5.86
N CYS A 107 7.27 -8.09 4.76
CA CYS A 107 5.95 -8.70 4.76
C CYS A 107 5.98 -9.99 3.94
N ASN A 108 5.49 -11.06 4.55
CA ASN A 108 5.42 -12.39 3.94
C ASN A 108 4.00 -12.65 3.44
N PHE A 109 3.89 -13.09 2.19
CA PHE A 109 2.62 -13.47 1.58
C PHE A 109 2.64 -14.97 1.32
N GLU A 110 2.19 -15.74 2.31
CA GLU A 110 2.15 -17.21 2.26
C GLU A 110 1.13 -17.71 1.23
N SER A 111 0.02 -16.98 1.07
CA SER A 111 -1.09 -17.29 0.17
C SER A 111 -0.84 -16.88 -1.30
N ALA A 112 0.28 -16.21 -1.60
CA ALA A 112 0.55 -15.65 -2.91
C ALA A 112 1.03 -16.70 -3.93
N HIS A 113 0.41 -16.70 -5.11
CA HIS A 113 0.75 -17.64 -6.18
C HIS A 113 2.04 -17.25 -6.90
N SER A 114 2.30 -15.94 -7.03
CA SER A 114 3.48 -15.40 -7.71
C SER A 114 3.94 -14.07 -7.17
N ILE A 115 5.22 -13.75 -7.40
CA ILE A 115 5.78 -12.42 -7.12
C ILE A 115 4.99 -11.39 -7.93
N LYS A 116 4.71 -11.68 -9.21
CA LYS A 116 3.91 -10.84 -10.08
C LYS A 116 2.53 -10.52 -9.50
N GLN A 117 1.85 -11.49 -8.91
CA GLN A 117 0.53 -11.25 -8.28
C GLN A 117 0.62 -10.18 -7.19
N VAL A 118 1.57 -10.31 -6.27
CA VAL A 118 1.74 -9.33 -5.17
C VAL A 118 2.22 -7.98 -5.72
N PHE A 119 3.16 -8.01 -6.67
CA PHE A 119 3.68 -6.81 -7.33
C PHE A 119 2.56 -6.02 -8.02
N ASP A 120 1.77 -6.67 -8.86
CA ASP A 120 0.66 -6.04 -9.59
C ASP A 120 -0.40 -5.48 -8.62
N LEU A 121 -0.68 -6.17 -7.51
CA LEU A 121 -1.59 -5.67 -6.46
C LEU A 121 -1.04 -4.44 -5.74
N VAL A 122 0.27 -4.36 -5.49
CA VAL A 122 0.88 -3.16 -4.90
C VAL A 122 0.93 -2.01 -5.90
N VAL A 123 1.24 -2.27 -7.17
CA VAL A 123 1.13 -1.25 -8.23
C VAL A 123 -0.29 -0.71 -8.28
N TYR A 124 -1.30 -1.59 -8.31
CA TYR A 124 -2.71 -1.19 -8.26
C TYR A 124 -3.06 -0.37 -7.01
N TYR A 125 -2.56 -0.77 -5.84
CA TYR A 125 -2.73 -0.01 -4.60
C TYR A 125 -2.14 1.40 -4.73
N LEU A 126 -0.92 1.52 -5.26
CA LEU A 126 -0.24 2.80 -5.43
C LEU A 126 -0.97 3.69 -6.42
N SER A 127 -1.41 3.16 -7.57
CA SER A 127 -2.18 3.91 -8.56
C SER A 127 -3.49 4.49 -8.03
N ASN A 128 -4.04 3.93 -6.95
CA ASN A 128 -5.26 4.40 -6.27
C ASN A 128 -4.97 4.80 -4.81
N SER A 129 -3.79 5.38 -4.58
CA SER A 129 -3.31 5.67 -3.24
C SER A 129 -4.12 6.76 -2.53
N GLU A 130 -4.74 7.70 -3.24
CA GLU A 130 -5.62 8.72 -2.67
C GLU A 130 -6.81 8.10 -1.93
N ILE A 131 -7.45 7.08 -2.54
CA ILE A 131 -8.56 6.35 -1.92
C ILE A 131 -8.05 5.59 -0.71
N SER A 132 -6.98 4.81 -0.88
CA SER A 132 -6.43 3.97 0.18
C SER A 132 -5.97 4.79 1.38
N ILE A 133 -5.38 5.97 1.16
CA ILE A 133 -4.95 6.86 2.23
C ILE A 133 -6.14 7.51 2.92
N SER A 134 -7.14 7.95 2.16
CA SER A 134 -8.37 8.51 2.72
C SER A 134 -9.10 7.54 3.64
N GLU A 135 -9.29 6.30 3.21
CA GLU A 135 -9.98 5.28 3.98
C GLU A 135 -9.23 4.88 5.26
N LYS A 136 -7.89 4.79 5.19
CA LYS A 136 -7.06 4.30 6.31
C LYS A 136 -6.78 5.36 7.36
N VAL A 137 -6.53 6.60 6.94
CA VAL A 137 -6.12 7.68 7.85
C VAL A 137 -7.33 8.55 8.27
N GLY A 138 -8.48 8.40 7.60
CA GLY A 138 -9.67 9.22 7.85
C GLY A 138 -9.51 10.67 7.39
N HIS A 139 -8.53 10.93 6.54
CA HIS A 139 -8.29 12.23 5.90
C HIS A 139 -9.02 12.30 4.57
N LEU A 140 -9.35 13.50 4.10
CA LEU A 140 -9.77 13.67 2.71
C LEU A 140 -8.52 13.88 1.86
N THR A 141 -8.18 12.92 1.01
CA THR A 141 -7.02 12.96 0.10
C THR A 141 -7.53 12.98 -1.32
N VAL A 142 -6.97 13.87 -2.12
CA VAL A 142 -7.27 14.00 -3.54
C VAL A 142 -5.97 13.98 -4.32
N ARG A 143 -6.05 13.43 -5.53
CA ARG A 143 -4.97 13.48 -6.52
C ARG A 143 -5.17 14.72 -7.39
N GLU A 144 -4.17 15.58 -7.44
CA GLU A 144 -4.21 16.88 -8.14
C GLU A 144 -3.40 16.87 -9.46
N ASP A 145 -2.76 15.76 -9.82
CA ASP A 145 -2.10 15.54 -11.11
C ASP A 145 -2.99 14.80 -12.12
N ASP A 146 -2.75 15.06 -13.42
CA ASP A 146 -3.26 14.22 -14.51
C ASP A 146 -2.22 13.12 -14.81
N ASP A 147 -2.54 11.89 -14.43
CA ASP A 147 -1.66 10.71 -14.62
C ASP A 147 -1.52 10.36 -16.11
N ASN A 148 -0.55 10.97 -16.78
CA ASN A 148 -0.24 10.71 -18.20
C ASN A 148 1.14 10.06 -18.37
N GLY A 149 1.62 9.35 -17.35
CA GLY A 149 2.92 8.68 -17.34
C GLY A 149 3.05 7.54 -18.35
N GLU A 150 4.30 7.18 -18.69
CA GLU A 150 4.61 5.99 -19.47
C GLU A 150 4.44 4.71 -18.64
N ALA A 151 4.33 3.55 -19.29
CA ALA A 151 4.26 2.26 -18.58
C ALA A 151 5.48 2.09 -17.67
N GLY A 152 5.24 1.77 -16.39
CA GLY A 152 6.32 1.67 -15.39
C GLY A 152 6.58 2.96 -14.60
N ILE A 153 5.96 4.09 -14.97
CA ILE A 153 6.16 5.39 -14.30
C ILE A 153 4.81 5.99 -13.91
N MET A 154 4.67 6.43 -12.66
CA MET A 154 3.52 7.20 -12.18
C MET A 154 4.03 8.37 -11.33
N GLN A 155 3.35 9.51 -11.39
CA GLN A 155 3.62 10.63 -10.48
C GLN A 155 2.38 10.84 -9.62
N HIS A 156 2.54 10.92 -8.30
CA HIS A 156 1.45 11.18 -7.37
C HIS A 156 1.62 12.56 -6.77
N TYR A 157 0.81 13.53 -7.19
CA TYR A 157 0.62 14.79 -6.49
C TYR A 157 -0.64 14.72 -5.63
N LEU A 158 -0.43 14.38 -4.36
CA LEU A 158 -1.49 14.17 -3.38
C LEU A 158 -1.65 15.40 -2.50
N SER A 159 -2.89 15.79 -2.29
CA SER A 159 -3.31 16.90 -1.44
C SER A 159 -4.32 16.36 -0.43
N SER A 160 -4.07 16.58 0.86
CA SER A 160 -4.90 16.03 1.92
C SER A 160 -5.34 17.06 2.93
N LEU A 161 -6.57 16.91 3.41
CA LEU A 161 -7.12 17.63 4.55
C LEU A 161 -7.24 16.67 5.73
N THR A 162 -6.45 16.91 6.78
CA THR A 162 -6.57 16.14 8.02
C THR A 162 -7.89 16.43 8.70
N GLY A 163 -8.37 15.53 9.57
CA GLY A 163 -9.59 15.73 10.34
C GLY A 163 -9.57 16.99 11.24
N LYS A 164 -8.38 17.57 11.46
CA LYS A 164 -8.15 18.80 12.23
C LYS A 164 -7.98 20.05 11.36
N GLY A 165 -8.25 19.94 10.06
CA GLY A 165 -8.23 21.04 9.10
C GLY A 165 -6.85 21.44 8.58
N LEU A 166 -5.79 20.67 8.90
CA LEU A 166 -4.46 20.92 8.36
C LEU A 166 -4.38 20.43 6.92
N ARG A 167 -3.84 21.24 6.03
CA ARG A 167 -3.59 20.85 4.64
C ARG A 167 -2.17 20.30 4.51
N MET A 168 -2.09 19.07 4.02
CA MET A 168 -0.86 18.36 3.74
C MET A 168 -0.75 18.17 2.24
N GLU A 169 0.47 18.09 1.73
CA GLU A 169 0.71 17.65 0.36
C GLU A 169 1.93 16.74 0.26
N SER A 170 1.95 15.91 -0.78
CA SER A 170 3.09 15.09 -1.17
C SER A 170 3.17 15.04 -2.69
N ASN A 171 4.37 15.12 -3.25
CA ASN A 171 4.60 14.88 -4.67
C ASN A 171 5.71 13.83 -4.79
N THR A 172 5.37 12.70 -5.39
CA THR A 172 6.25 11.54 -5.46
C THR A 172 6.20 10.94 -6.85
N VAL A 173 7.34 10.73 -7.49
CA VAL A 173 7.44 9.91 -8.71
C VAL A 173 7.73 8.48 -8.29
N ILE A 174 7.07 7.53 -8.94
CA ILE A 174 7.20 6.11 -8.67
C ILE A 174 7.55 5.38 -9.96
N PHE A 175 8.67 4.69 -9.92
CA PHE A 175 9.14 3.78 -10.95
C PHE A 175 8.85 2.35 -10.52
N HIS A 176 8.36 1.52 -11.41
CA HIS A 176 8.10 0.12 -11.13
C HIS A 176 8.45 -0.76 -12.31
N GLU A 177 9.19 -1.83 -12.05
CA GLU A 177 9.58 -2.80 -13.05
C GLU A 177 9.52 -4.22 -12.47
N TYR A 178 9.04 -5.16 -13.28
CA TYR A 178 9.00 -6.57 -12.93
C TYR A 178 9.89 -7.34 -13.90
N HIS A 179 10.84 -8.09 -13.35
CA HIS A 179 11.72 -8.96 -14.10
C HIS A 179 11.24 -10.41 -13.98
N GLU A 180 10.98 -11.02 -15.13
CA GLU A 180 10.66 -12.44 -15.21
C GLU A 180 11.90 -13.31 -14.98
N ALA A 181 11.67 -14.54 -14.52
CA ALA A 181 12.74 -15.51 -14.38
C ALA A 181 13.26 -15.92 -15.76
N GLY A 182 14.56 -15.75 -16.00
CA GLY A 182 15.20 -16.21 -17.22
C GLY A 182 15.33 -17.74 -17.28
N PRO A 183 15.59 -18.31 -18.48
CA PRO A 183 15.78 -19.75 -18.65
C PRO A 183 16.95 -20.30 -17.81
N ASP A 184 18.00 -19.50 -17.60
CA ASP A 184 19.19 -19.86 -16.82
C ASP A 184 19.01 -19.66 -15.30
N ASN A 185 17.98 -18.93 -14.87
CA ASN A 185 17.65 -18.74 -13.46
C ASN A 185 16.13 -18.75 -13.25
N PRO A 186 15.50 -19.95 -13.19
CA PRO A 186 14.06 -20.10 -13.02
C PRO A 186 13.49 -19.54 -11.70
N GLN A 187 14.37 -19.21 -10.74
CA GLN A 187 14.00 -18.57 -9.47
C GLN A 187 14.33 -17.08 -9.42
N GLY A 188 14.90 -16.53 -10.51
CA GLY A 188 15.41 -15.17 -10.59
C GLY A 188 14.36 -14.10 -10.86
N ALA A 189 13.06 -14.42 -10.80
CA ALA A 189 12.03 -13.41 -10.92
C ALA A 189 12.05 -12.48 -9.70
N TYR A 190 11.92 -11.17 -9.93
CA TYR A 190 11.76 -10.18 -8.86
C TYR A 190 11.01 -8.96 -9.37
N GLY A 191 10.39 -8.23 -8.45
CA GLY A 191 9.83 -6.92 -8.71
C GLY A 191 10.59 -5.84 -7.96
N LEU A 192 10.66 -4.64 -8.54
CA LEU A 192 11.20 -3.46 -7.89
C LEU A 192 10.24 -2.30 -8.05
N ILE A 193 9.96 -1.58 -6.96
CA ILE A 193 9.25 -0.31 -6.98
C ILE A 193 10.10 0.70 -6.23
N VAL A 194 10.41 1.82 -6.88
CA VAL A 194 11.18 2.93 -6.32
C VAL A 194 10.29 4.16 -6.32
N SER A 195 10.22 4.84 -5.19
CA SER A 195 9.46 6.07 -5.00
C SER A 195 10.42 7.15 -4.56
N GLU A 196 10.39 8.30 -5.23
CA GLU A 196 11.24 9.45 -4.94
C GLU A 196 10.42 10.74 -4.90
N PHE A 197 10.69 11.60 -3.92
CA PHE A 197 9.98 12.87 -3.82
C PHE A 197 10.41 13.83 -4.93
N VAL A 198 9.49 14.69 -5.36
CA VAL A 198 9.80 15.79 -6.28
C VAL A 198 10.14 17.02 -5.46
N ASP A 199 11.33 17.59 -5.60
CA ASP A 199 11.70 18.82 -4.88
C ASP A 199 11.14 20.06 -5.58
N GLU A 200 11.37 20.15 -6.89
CA GLU A 200 10.97 21.27 -7.74
C GLU A 200 10.05 20.76 -8.85
N ASP A 201 8.85 21.33 -8.93
CA ASP A 201 7.83 21.03 -9.94
C ASP A 201 7.22 22.34 -10.41
N GLU A 202 7.51 22.74 -11.65
CA GLU A 202 6.97 23.99 -12.21
C GLU A 202 5.47 23.88 -12.51
N ARG A 203 4.96 22.67 -12.78
CA ARG A 203 3.53 22.42 -13.05
C ARG A 203 2.73 22.44 -11.76
N HIS A 204 3.29 21.90 -10.68
CA HIS A 204 2.69 21.81 -9.35
C HIS A 204 3.64 22.33 -8.25
N PRO A 205 3.91 23.66 -8.21
CA PRO A 205 4.86 24.23 -7.28
C PRO A 205 4.41 24.09 -5.83
N TYR A 206 5.38 23.87 -4.93
CA TYR A 206 5.09 23.72 -3.50
C TYR A 206 4.45 24.99 -2.91
N ARG A 207 3.22 24.86 -2.41
CA ARG A 207 2.46 25.93 -1.74
C ARG A 207 2.76 26.00 -0.24
N SER A 208 3.99 26.37 0.11
CA SER A 208 4.47 26.35 1.50
C SER A 208 3.66 27.19 2.48
N GLN A 209 2.98 28.23 2.00
CA GLN A 209 2.14 29.13 2.80
C GLN A 209 0.74 28.56 3.12
N GLU A 210 0.32 27.52 2.40
CA GLU A 210 -1.02 26.94 2.52
C GLU A 210 -1.00 25.48 2.98
N ARG A 211 0.09 24.76 2.69
CA ARG A 211 0.18 23.31 2.84
C ARG A 211 1.51 22.91 3.45
N VAL A 212 1.49 21.88 4.30
CA VAL A 212 2.71 21.24 4.81
C VAL A 212 3.12 20.13 3.85
N ARG A 213 4.35 20.18 3.34
CA ARG A 213 4.87 19.15 2.43
C ARG A 213 5.48 17.99 3.20
N LYS A 214 5.12 16.77 2.77
CA LYS A 214 5.78 15.54 3.19
C LYS A 214 6.47 14.88 2.02
N ASP A 215 7.78 14.78 2.13
CA ASP A 215 8.65 14.12 1.17
C ASP A 215 8.83 12.65 1.60
N VAL A 216 8.73 11.74 0.63
CA VAL A 216 8.83 10.30 0.87
C VAL A 216 9.75 9.70 -0.19
N ASN A 217 10.76 8.98 0.29
CA ASN A 217 11.58 8.08 -0.52
C ASN A 217 11.32 6.65 -0.06
N ALA A 218 11.13 5.74 -1.01
CA ALA A 218 10.97 4.34 -0.67
C ALA A 218 11.52 3.42 -1.77
N VAL A 219 12.09 2.30 -1.36
CA VAL A 219 12.46 1.20 -2.25
C VAL A 219 11.73 -0.04 -1.77
N ARG A 220 11.14 -0.79 -2.71
CA ARG A 220 10.41 -2.02 -2.43
C ARG A 220 10.88 -3.11 -3.37
N SER A 221 11.36 -4.21 -2.81
CA SER A 221 11.75 -5.39 -3.57
C SER A 221 10.81 -6.56 -3.27
N TYR A 222 10.45 -7.29 -4.31
CA TYR A 222 9.56 -8.45 -4.23
C TYR A 222 10.34 -9.69 -4.68
N THR A 223 10.54 -10.64 -3.78
CA THR A 223 11.34 -11.85 -4.02
C THR A 223 10.62 -13.09 -3.50
N ARG A 224 11.10 -14.28 -3.86
CA ARG A 224 10.69 -15.53 -3.22
C ARG A 224 11.74 -16.01 -2.25
N ARG A 225 11.30 -16.53 -1.10
CA ARG A 225 12.16 -17.28 -0.18
C ARG A 225 11.60 -18.70 0.01
N PRO A 226 12.46 -19.70 0.28
CA PRO A 226 12.00 -21.00 0.74
C PRO A 226 11.27 -20.79 2.08
N GLY A 227 10.04 -21.31 2.21
CA GLY A 227 9.33 -21.34 3.49
C GLY A 227 10.08 -22.20 4.50
N ARG A 228 10.09 -21.78 5.77
CA ARG A 228 10.64 -22.62 6.85
C ARG A 228 9.59 -23.65 7.26
N PHE A 229 9.91 -24.94 7.17
CA PHE A 229 9.25 -25.95 7.98
C PHE A 229 10.29 -26.79 8.73
N GLY A 230 10.05 -26.97 10.03
CA GLY A 230 10.54 -28.14 10.76
C GLY A 230 9.88 -29.39 10.16
N ASP A 231 10.68 -30.45 10.05
CA ASP A 231 10.33 -31.78 9.52
C ASP A 231 9.98 -31.87 8.02
N GLY A 232 11.03 -31.84 7.21
CA GLY A 232 11.38 -32.98 6.34
C GLY A 232 10.53 -33.31 5.12
N ASN A 233 9.49 -32.55 4.77
CA ASN A 233 8.67 -32.82 3.58
C ASN A 233 9.03 -31.88 2.40
N PRO A 234 9.36 -32.39 1.19
CA PRO A 234 10.00 -31.61 0.11
C PRO A 234 9.05 -30.76 -0.74
N LYS A 235 7.82 -30.46 -0.28
CA LYS A 235 6.99 -29.44 -0.95
C LYS A 235 7.42 -28.07 -0.44
N GLU A 236 8.47 -27.52 -1.07
CA GLU A 236 8.93 -26.14 -0.87
C GLU A 236 7.76 -25.16 -1.03
N GLU A 237 7.11 -24.77 0.07
CA GLU A 237 6.16 -23.68 0.05
C GLU A 237 6.96 -22.38 -0.09
N LYS A 238 7.01 -21.84 -1.31
CA LYS A 238 7.78 -20.63 -1.63
C LYS A 238 6.96 -19.40 -1.27
N VAL A 239 7.34 -18.73 -0.19
CA VAL A 239 6.69 -17.51 0.29
C VAL A 239 7.17 -16.31 -0.52
N VAL A 240 6.24 -15.46 -0.95
CA VAL A 240 6.59 -14.17 -1.56
C VAL A 240 6.90 -13.17 -0.44
N VAL A 241 8.01 -12.46 -0.55
CA VAL A 241 8.47 -11.50 0.45
C VAL A 241 8.56 -10.12 -0.18
N LEU A 242 7.81 -9.17 0.37
CA LEU A 242 8.03 -7.74 0.19
C LEU A 242 9.07 -7.29 1.21
N THR A 243 10.13 -6.65 0.75
CA THR A 243 11.08 -5.91 1.59
C THR A 243 11.02 -4.44 1.22
N GLN A 244 10.78 -3.58 2.21
CA GLN A 244 10.59 -2.14 2.01
C GLN A 244 11.60 -1.35 2.84
N TRP A 245 12.30 -0.42 2.18
CA TRP A 245 13.08 0.64 2.80
C TRP A 245 12.33 1.96 2.59
N SER A 246 12.28 2.79 3.62
CA SER A 246 11.58 4.07 3.53
C SER A 246 12.27 5.14 4.36
N HIS A 247 12.30 6.33 3.79
CA HIS A 247 12.73 7.56 4.42
C HIS A 247 11.63 8.60 4.17
N SER A 248 11.30 9.37 5.20
CA SER A 248 10.32 10.45 5.05
C SER A 248 10.79 11.69 5.78
N ARG A 249 10.52 12.85 5.19
CA ARG A 249 10.81 14.16 5.77
C ARG A 249 9.57 15.01 5.72
N LEU A 250 9.23 15.61 6.85
CA LEU A 250 8.20 16.63 6.93
C LEU A 250 8.86 18.00 6.83
N ARG A 251 8.49 18.79 5.83
CA ARG A 251 9.02 20.15 5.66
C ARG A 251 8.41 21.08 6.71
N ARG A 252 9.23 22.04 7.16
CA ARG A 252 8.76 23.08 8.06
C ARG A 252 7.72 23.96 7.35
N PRO A 253 6.51 24.13 7.90
CA PRO A 253 5.54 25.06 7.34
C PRO A 253 6.02 26.50 7.52
N SER A 254 5.73 27.35 6.53
CA SER A 254 6.01 28.79 6.62
C SER A 254 4.87 29.57 7.29
N PHE A 255 3.82 28.89 7.73
CA PHE A 255 2.65 29.44 8.42
C PHE A 255 2.51 28.85 9.83
N PRO A 256 1.85 29.55 10.77
CA PRO A 256 1.60 29.02 12.11
C PRO A 256 0.62 27.84 12.05
N VAL A 257 1.02 26.69 12.62
CA VAL A 257 0.10 25.56 12.79
C VAL A 257 -0.42 25.55 14.23
N ARG A 258 -1.75 25.42 14.38
CA ARG A 258 -2.40 25.40 15.69
C ARG A 258 -2.06 24.10 16.43
N LYS A 259 -1.75 24.21 17.73
CA LYS A 259 -1.37 23.10 18.62
C LYS A 259 -2.44 22.02 18.75
N ASP A 260 -3.71 22.37 18.56
CA ASP A 260 -4.85 21.44 18.62
C ASP A 260 -5.01 20.61 17.34
N GLY A 261 -4.09 20.78 16.38
CA GLY A 261 -4.08 20.19 15.04
C GLY A 261 -3.30 18.88 14.88
N CYS A 262 -2.62 18.40 15.93
CA CYS A 262 -1.85 17.15 15.96
C CYS A 262 -2.66 16.02 16.57
#